data_AF-A0A2K8Z5A6-F1
#
_entry.id   AF-A0A2K8Z5A6-F1
#
_cell.length_a   1.000
_cell.length_b   1.000
_cell.length_c   1.000
_cell.angle_alpha   90.00
_cell.angle_beta   90.00
_cell.angle_gamma   90.00
#
_symmetry.space_group_name_H-M   'P 1'
#
loop_
_entity.id
_entity.type
_entity.pdbx_description
1 polymer ?
#
loop_
_entity_poly.entity_id
_entity_poly.type
_entity_poly.pdbx_seq_one_letter_code
_entity_poly.pdbx_strand_id
1 'polypeptide(L)'
;MINIKFLGNPFYCYSLGFSFVLFVYTWSWSYLYPKLDLNILIFIVLSILISVALGRVFQKRFKYSDIKVSSYNLLFTSLIVLGYICEFIYNGGIPLIMIFSGEAHSHYDFGIPTFHVFLQTVSPFYTVYLYHQYVSNKNKLLLFYLIILFVVSILVVNRGSTLMTLMSCFVIYSQKKAYITYRAFAKLTILLFFVFYMFGFIGFARSFKDHEDYLFEIAEAKEEFRDSFIPGEYFWFYLYASSPLANFQNAVNDAVYIRYNLFTFIGSELIPDFITKRIIDPKDDPDKNESGKYLIASFLTVGSMYYDPFRRMGWVGVILIFSTLMGIMTLFSFLIKQNKPYFSTTVSILCTIGLFSTFDNMIRFTGLSFQLIYPLIFGYFGRYYFRIKKVKLVLPKITLKY
;
A
#
# COMPACT_ATOMS: atom_id res chain seq x y z
N MET A 1 -20.27 -5.81 -20.48
CA MET A 1 -19.86 -5.71 -19.06
C MET A 1 -18.33 -5.71 -19.02
N ILE A 2 -17.70 -5.20 -17.96
CA ILE A 2 -16.24 -5.19 -17.83
C ILE A 2 -15.83 -6.27 -16.84
N ASN A 3 -14.93 -7.15 -17.24
CA ASN A 3 -14.35 -8.18 -16.37
C ASN A 3 -13.32 -7.53 -15.45
N ILE A 4 -13.49 -7.64 -14.13
CA ILE A 4 -12.56 -7.08 -13.13
C ILE A 4 -11.88 -8.18 -12.31
N LYS A 5 -12.13 -9.45 -12.61
CA LYS A 5 -11.62 -10.59 -11.84
C LYS A 5 -10.09 -10.66 -11.84
N PHE A 6 -9.45 -10.10 -12.86
CA PHE A 6 -7.99 -10.05 -12.97
C PHE A 6 -7.34 -9.23 -11.83
N LEU A 7 -8.05 -8.26 -11.24
CA LEU A 7 -7.58 -7.52 -10.05
C LEU A 7 -7.44 -8.40 -8.81
N GLY A 8 -8.03 -9.60 -8.83
CA GLY A 8 -7.86 -10.60 -7.78
C GLY A 8 -6.55 -11.37 -7.83
N ASN A 9 -5.63 -11.04 -8.74
CA ASN A 9 -4.36 -11.70 -8.94
C ASN A 9 -3.19 -10.71 -8.72
N PRO A 10 -2.28 -10.97 -7.77
CA PRO A 10 -1.25 -10.01 -7.40
C PRO A 10 -0.25 -9.71 -8.51
N PHE A 11 0.03 -10.68 -9.38
CA PHE A 11 0.89 -10.49 -10.54
C PHE A 11 0.28 -9.52 -11.57
N TYR A 12 -1.03 -9.63 -11.80
CA TYR A 12 -1.72 -8.68 -12.67
C TYR A 12 -1.77 -7.28 -12.03
N CYS A 13 -1.96 -7.17 -10.72
CA CYS A 13 -1.91 -5.86 -10.04
C CYS A 13 -0.55 -5.17 -10.17
N TYR A 14 0.55 -5.91 -10.03
CA TYR A 14 1.90 -5.40 -10.34
C TYR A 14 1.99 -4.90 -11.78
N SER A 15 1.57 -5.74 -12.73
CA SER A 15 1.62 -5.43 -14.16
C SER A 15 0.82 -4.17 -14.50
N LEU A 16 -0.37 -4.02 -13.91
CA LEU A 16 -1.23 -2.85 -14.11
C LEU A 16 -0.64 -1.58 -13.53
N GLY A 17 -0.06 -1.65 -12.33
CA GLY A 17 0.59 -0.51 -11.69
C GLY A 17 1.69 0.05 -12.59
N PHE A 18 2.65 -0.79 -12.98
CA PHE A 18 3.77 -0.35 -13.82
C PHE A 18 3.33 0.02 -15.24
N SER A 19 2.33 -0.65 -15.82
CA SER A 19 1.77 -0.24 -17.13
C SER A 19 1.10 1.13 -17.05
N PHE A 20 0.39 1.41 -15.95
CA PHE A 20 -0.27 2.70 -15.72
C PHE A 20 0.75 3.82 -15.55
N VAL A 21 1.78 3.60 -14.73
CA VAL A 21 2.85 4.59 -14.54
C VAL A 21 3.59 4.86 -15.85
N LEU A 22 3.94 3.83 -16.63
CA LEU A 22 4.51 4.00 -17.96
C LEU A 22 3.59 4.81 -18.87
N PHE A 23 2.30 4.50 -18.90
CA PHE A 23 1.32 5.23 -19.71
C PHE A 23 1.26 6.71 -19.32
N VAL A 24 1.18 7.03 -18.03
CA VAL A 24 1.20 8.43 -17.55
C VAL A 24 2.53 9.11 -17.91
N TYR A 25 3.65 8.40 -17.81
CA TYR A 25 4.97 8.94 -18.18
C TYR A 25 5.04 9.38 -19.65
N THR A 26 4.31 8.70 -20.56
CA THR A 26 4.30 9.07 -21.99
C THR A 26 3.68 10.45 -22.26
N TRP A 27 2.85 10.96 -21.35
CA TRP A 27 2.21 12.27 -21.52
C TRP A 27 3.23 13.42 -21.59
N SER A 28 4.40 13.25 -20.97
CA SER A 28 5.54 14.17 -21.10
C SER A 28 5.20 15.64 -20.81
N TRP A 29 4.37 15.90 -19.79
CA TRP A 29 3.87 17.25 -19.45
C TRP A 29 4.89 18.16 -18.76
N SER A 30 6.08 17.66 -18.43
CA SER A 30 7.12 18.41 -17.69
C SER A 30 8.51 18.22 -18.33
N TYR A 31 9.31 19.29 -18.38
CA TYR A 31 10.72 19.26 -18.75
C TYR A 31 11.62 18.67 -17.66
N LEU A 32 11.17 18.69 -16.40
CA LEU A 32 11.87 18.11 -15.25
C LEU A 32 12.06 16.59 -15.40
N TYR A 33 11.24 15.94 -16.22
CA TYR A 33 11.22 14.48 -16.34
C TYR A 33 12.27 14.02 -17.36
N PRO A 34 13.27 13.23 -16.92
CA PRO A 34 14.28 12.71 -17.83
C PRO A 34 13.66 11.75 -18.86
N LYS A 35 14.25 11.65 -20.05
CA LYS A 35 13.86 10.60 -20.99
C LYS A 35 14.19 9.23 -20.40
N LEU A 36 13.29 8.26 -20.59
CA LEU A 36 13.55 6.89 -20.14
C LEU A 36 14.67 6.25 -20.97
N ASP A 37 15.70 5.78 -20.28
CA ASP A 37 16.76 4.98 -20.86
C ASP A 37 16.21 3.65 -21.38
N LEU A 38 16.81 3.15 -22.46
CA LEU A 38 16.38 1.91 -23.10
C LEU A 38 16.44 0.72 -22.14
N ASN A 39 17.42 0.68 -21.22
CA ASN A 39 17.54 -0.42 -20.25
C ASN A 39 16.38 -0.41 -19.25
N ILE A 40 15.94 0.77 -18.78
CA ILE A 40 14.77 0.88 -17.90
C ILE A 40 13.52 0.44 -18.65
N LEU A 41 13.33 0.93 -19.88
CA LEU A 41 12.16 0.55 -20.67
C LEU A 41 12.10 -0.96 -20.89
N ILE A 42 13.22 -1.57 -21.32
CA ILE A 42 13.33 -3.03 -21.52
C ILE A 42 13.04 -3.74 -20.20
N PHE A 43 13.63 -3.33 -19.09
CA PHE A 43 13.43 -3.97 -17.79
C PHE A 43 11.97 -3.93 -17.34
N ILE A 44 11.31 -2.76 -17.39
CA ILE A 44 9.91 -2.63 -16.95
C ILE A 44 8.98 -3.42 -17.89
N VAL A 45 9.21 -3.40 -19.19
CA VAL A 45 8.41 -4.20 -20.13
C VAL A 45 8.60 -5.70 -19.85
N LEU A 46 9.83 -6.17 -19.68
CA LEU A 46 10.10 -7.56 -19.34
C LEU A 46 9.50 -7.96 -18.00
N SER A 47 9.58 -7.10 -16.97
CA SER A 47 9.00 -7.38 -15.65
C SER A 47 7.48 -7.49 -15.71
N ILE A 48 6.82 -6.63 -16.50
CA ILE A 48 5.38 -6.73 -16.81
C ILE A 48 5.08 -8.06 -17.52
N LEU A 49 5.83 -8.42 -18.56
CA LEU A 49 5.59 -9.65 -19.31
C LEU A 49 5.77 -10.91 -18.45
N ILE A 50 6.82 -10.97 -17.64
CA ILE A 50 7.08 -12.06 -16.68
C ILE A 50 5.94 -12.13 -15.66
N SER A 51 5.52 -10.99 -15.11
CA SER A 51 4.44 -10.94 -14.14
C SER A 51 3.11 -11.37 -14.76
N VAL A 52 2.77 -10.96 -15.99
CA VAL A 52 1.59 -11.45 -16.71
C VAL A 52 1.66 -12.96 -16.94
N ALA A 53 2.83 -13.50 -17.30
CA ALA A 53 3.01 -14.95 -17.49
C ALA A 53 2.77 -15.72 -16.18
N LEU A 54 3.35 -15.27 -15.06
CA LEU A 54 3.10 -15.82 -13.73
C LEU A 54 1.61 -15.69 -13.34
N GLY A 55 1.00 -14.53 -13.62
CA GLY A 55 -0.41 -14.30 -13.41
C GLY A 55 -1.29 -15.34 -14.10
N ARG A 56 -0.98 -15.71 -15.34
CA ARG A 56 -1.68 -16.78 -16.08
C ARG A 56 -1.48 -18.15 -15.42
N VAL A 57 -0.25 -18.50 -15.06
CA VAL A 57 0.10 -19.78 -14.41
C VAL A 57 -0.66 -19.92 -13.07
N PHE A 58 -0.67 -18.88 -12.25
CA PHE A 58 -1.23 -18.91 -10.90
C PHE A 58 -2.71 -18.47 -10.82
N GLN A 59 -3.36 -18.10 -11.93
CA GLN A 59 -4.75 -17.60 -11.95
C GLN A 59 -5.74 -18.53 -11.22
N LYS A 60 -5.60 -19.85 -11.38
CA LYS A 60 -6.48 -20.84 -10.75
C LYS A 60 -6.28 -20.92 -9.22
N ARG A 61 -5.14 -20.45 -8.72
CA ARG A 61 -4.78 -20.44 -7.29
C ARG A 61 -5.43 -19.25 -6.56
N PHE A 62 -5.71 -18.14 -7.23
CA PHE A 62 -6.30 -16.94 -6.59
C PHE A 62 -7.82 -16.87 -6.75
N LYS A 63 -8.53 -17.87 -6.24
CA LYS A 63 -10.00 -17.91 -6.25
C LYS A 63 -10.58 -17.43 -4.93
N TYR A 64 -11.60 -16.59 -5.04
CA TYR A 64 -12.41 -16.15 -3.90
C TYR A 64 -13.09 -17.32 -3.20
N SER A 65 -13.17 -17.24 -1.88
CA SER A 65 -13.96 -18.15 -1.04
C SER A 65 -14.81 -17.36 -0.06
N ASP A 66 -16.10 -17.65 0.03
CA ASP A 66 -16.95 -17.09 1.08
C ASP A 66 -16.50 -17.58 2.46
N ILE A 67 -16.63 -16.71 3.46
CA ILE A 67 -16.27 -17.02 4.85
C ILE A 67 -17.43 -16.69 5.79
N LYS A 68 -17.51 -17.39 6.92
CA LYS A 68 -18.56 -17.16 7.92
C LYS A 68 -18.24 -15.92 8.77
N VAL A 69 -19.28 -15.34 9.36
CA VAL A 69 -19.13 -14.28 10.37
C VAL A 69 -18.50 -14.86 11.64
N SER A 70 -17.42 -14.25 12.10
CA SER A 70 -16.77 -14.58 13.38
C SER A 70 -17.54 -13.98 14.56
N SER A 71 -17.74 -14.77 15.61
CA SER A 71 -18.31 -14.30 16.88
C SER A 71 -17.39 -13.33 17.64
N TYR A 72 -16.10 -13.30 17.30
CA TYR A 72 -15.11 -12.45 17.95
C TYR A 72 -15.00 -11.06 17.33
N ASN A 73 -15.84 -10.71 16.35
CA ASN A 73 -15.67 -9.48 15.61
C ASN A 73 -15.77 -8.23 16.50
N LEU A 74 -16.74 -8.21 17.43
CA LEU A 74 -16.90 -7.14 18.40
C LEU A 74 -15.63 -6.98 19.25
N LEU A 75 -15.13 -8.08 19.83
CA LEU A 75 -13.95 -8.07 20.68
C LEU A 75 -12.73 -7.48 19.95
N PHE A 76 -12.41 -7.96 18.75
CA PHE A 76 -11.25 -7.48 18.00
C PHE A 76 -11.40 -6.02 17.56
N THR A 77 -12.60 -5.60 17.11
CA THR A 77 -12.85 -4.19 16.79
C THR A 77 -12.69 -3.31 18.03
N SER A 78 -13.26 -3.71 19.17
CA SER A 78 -13.12 -2.99 20.43
C SER A 78 -11.67 -2.89 20.89
N LEU A 79 -10.88 -3.96 20.78
CA LEU A 79 -9.45 -3.95 21.15
C LEU A 79 -8.63 -2.99 20.28
N ILE A 80 -8.90 -2.94 18.97
CA ILE A 80 -8.22 -1.99 18.06
C ILE A 80 -8.61 -0.55 18.41
N VAL A 81 -9.90 -0.28 18.60
CA VAL A 81 -10.39 1.06 18.99
C VAL A 81 -9.81 1.49 20.33
N LEU A 82 -9.80 0.61 21.34
CA LEU A 82 -9.18 0.87 22.63
C LEU A 82 -7.67 1.13 22.49
N GLY A 83 -6.98 0.39 21.63
CA GLY A 83 -5.58 0.63 21.32
C GLY A 83 -5.33 2.05 20.82
N TYR A 84 -6.11 2.52 19.83
CA TYR A 84 -5.99 3.89 19.34
C TYR A 84 -6.40 4.94 20.38
N ILE A 85 -7.38 4.65 21.25
CA ILE A 85 -7.71 5.52 22.37
C ILE A 85 -6.49 5.68 23.30
N CYS A 86 -5.79 4.59 23.61
CA CYS A 86 -4.54 4.65 24.38
C CYS A 86 -3.47 5.50 23.66
N GLU A 87 -3.36 5.42 22.33
CA GLU A 87 -2.44 6.27 21.57
C GLU A 87 -2.84 7.76 21.62
N PHE A 88 -4.13 8.06 21.53
CA PHE A 88 -4.62 9.44 21.67
C PHE A 88 -4.35 10.02 23.05
N ILE A 89 -4.53 9.21 24.11
CA ILE A 89 -4.20 9.61 25.47
C ILE A 89 -2.69 9.85 25.61
N TYR A 90 -1.87 8.92 25.11
CA TYR A 90 -0.42 9.03 25.17
C TYR A 90 0.12 10.26 24.41
N ASN A 91 -0.46 10.54 23.24
CA ASN A 91 -0.11 11.70 22.41
C ASN A 91 -0.66 13.03 22.98
N GLY A 92 -1.52 12.99 24.00
CA GLY A 92 -2.17 14.19 24.55
C GLY A 92 -3.26 14.79 23.66
N GLY A 93 -3.70 14.08 22.63
CA GLY A 93 -4.67 14.57 21.66
C GLY A 93 -4.87 13.66 20.46
N ILE A 94 -5.91 13.96 19.67
CA ILE A 94 -6.23 13.27 18.43
C ILE A 94 -5.55 14.02 17.27
N PRO A 95 -4.69 13.38 16.45
CA PRO A 95 -3.89 14.08 15.43
C PRO A 95 -4.71 14.96 14.49
N LEU A 96 -5.84 14.45 13.98
CA LEU A 96 -6.69 15.25 13.09
C LEU A 96 -7.21 16.52 13.75
N ILE A 97 -7.60 16.46 15.04
CA ILE A 97 -8.10 17.61 15.79
C ILE A 97 -6.96 18.61 16.02
N MET A 98 -5.77 18.13 16.40
CA MET A 98 -4.59 18.96 16.63
C MET A 98 -4.19 19.76 15.37
N ILE A 99 -4.24 19.12 14.19
CA ILE A 99 -3.99 19.79 12.90
C ILE A 99 -5.03 20.91 12.65
N PHE A 100 -6.31 20.66 12.91
CA PHE A 100 -7.34 21.70 12.74
C PHE A 100 -7.22 22.83 13.77
N SER A 101 -6.67 22.55 14.95
CA SER A 101 -6.36 23.56 15.98
C SER A 101 -5.10 24.39 15.67
N GLY A 102 -4.40 24.11 14.56
CA GLY A 102 -3.21 24.86 14.15
C GLY A 102 -1.92 24.40 14.82
N GLU A 103 -1.91 23.27 15.54
CA GLU A 103 -0.70 22.72 16.13
C GLU A 103 0.16 22.06 15.05
N ALA A 104 1.46 22.37 15.04
CA ALA A 104 2.44 21.73 14.16
C ALA A 104 2.66 20.27 14.58
N HIS A 105 1.79 19.36 14.13
CA HIS A 105 1.89 17.94 14.44
C HIS A 105 2.54 17.16 13.29
N SER A 106 3.75 16.65 13.53
CA SER A 106 4.41 15.70 12.63
C SER A 106 3.80 14.31 12.82
N HIS A 107 3.31 13.73 11.73
CA HIS A 107 2.65 12.42 11.76
C HIS A 107 3.61 11.28 12.15
N TYR A 108 4.93 11.55 12.14
CA TYR A 108 5.97 10.62 12.54
C TYR A 108 6.13 10.48 14.07
N ASP A 109 5.63 11.46 14.83
CA ASP A 109 5.77 11.51 16.29
C ASP A 109 4.54 10.95 17.01
N PHE A 110 3.52 10.51 16.25
CA PHE A 110 2.29 9.97 16.81
C PHE A 110 2.43 8.49 17.23
N GLY A 111 1.89 8.19 18.41
CA GLY A 111 1.64 6.84 18.87
C GLY A 111 2.67 6.31 19.86
N ILE A 112 2.32 5.23 20.55
CA ILE A 112 3.21 4.61 21.53
C ILE A 112 4.28 3.82 20.76
N PRO A 113 5.60 4.02 21.00
CA PRO A 113 6.63 3.30 20.27
C PRO A 113 6.40 1.79 20.27
N THR A 114 6.64 1.12 19.13
CA THR A 114 6.34 -0.31 18.90
C THR A 114 4.84 -0.66 18.85
N PHE A 115 4.04 -0.20 19.82
CA PHE A 115 2.60 -0.47 19.85
C PHE A 115 1.87 0.18 18.67
N HIS A 116 2.26 1.39 18.29
CA HIS A 116 1.77 2.09 17.12
C HIS A 116 1.93 1.26 15.85
N VAL A 117 3.12 0.69 15.66
CA VAL A 117 3.45 -0.11 14.49
C VAL A 117 2.60 -1.38 14.43
N PHE A 118 2.36 -2.01 15.58
CA PHE A 118 1.43 -3.13 15.67
C PHE A 118 -0.01 -2.72 15.33
N LEU A 119 -0.50 -1.59 15.86
CA LEU A 119 -1.85 -1.10 15.54
C LEU A 119 -2.01 -0.74 14.06
N GLN A 120 -1.02 -0.05 13.49
CA GLN A 120 -0.98 0.34 12.07
C GLN A 120 -0.92 -0.83 11.11
N THR A 121 -0.61 -2.04 11.58
CA THR A 121 -0.55 -3.24 10.73
C THR A 121 -1.76 -4.16 10.98
N VAL A 122 -2.15 -4.37 12.24
CA VAL A 122 -3.31 -5.21 12.58
C VAL A 122 -4.63 -4.55 12.17
N SER A 123 -4.74 -3.22 12.28
CA SER A 123 -5.98 -2.50 11.98
C SER A 123 -6.36 -2.56 10.49
N PRO A 124 -5.46 -2.23 9.54
CA PRO A 124 -5.71 -2.46 8.11
C PRO A 124 -6.00 -3.91 7.76
N PHE A 125 -5.19 -4.86 8.24
CA PHE A 125 -5.38 -6.29 8.00
C PHE A 125 -6.80 -6.73 8.43
N TYR A 126 -7.18 -6.37 9.65
CA TYR A 126 -8.46 -6.75 10.23
C TYR A 126 -9.64 -6.03 9.56
N THR A 127 -9.45 -4.79 9.12
CA THR A 127 -10.44 -4.06 8.31
C THR A 127 -10.73 -4.79 7.00
N VAL A 128 -9.70 -5.24 6.28
CA VAL A 128 -9.86 -6.03 5.04
C VAL A 128 -10.54 -7.38 5.34
N TYR A 129 -10.21 -8.03 6.44
CA TYR A 129 -10.86 -9.27 6.87
C TYR A 129 -12.34 -9.08 7.23
N LEU A 130 -12.71 -8.02 7.95
CA LEU A 130 -14.10 -7.65 8.21
C LEU A 130 -14.86 -7.37 6.90
N TYR A 131 -14.21 -6.71 5.94
CA TYR A 131 -14.79 -6.45 4.63
C TYR A 131 -15.03 -7.76 3.86
N HIS A 132 -14.10 -8.71 3.93
CA HIS A 132 -14.29 -10.04 3.35
C HIS A 132 -15.50 -10.78 3.96
N GLN A 133 -15.67 -10.75 5.29
CA GLN A 133 -16.86 -11.28 5.97
C GLN A 133 -18.14 -10.54 5.54
N TYR A 134 -18.09 -9.21 5.42
CA TYR A 134 -19.22 -8.40 5.00
C TYR A 134 -19.63 -8.71 3.56
N VAL A 135 -18.68 -8.82 2.63
CA VAL A 135 -18.96 -9.19 1.24
C VAL A 135 -19.55 -10.60 1.14
N SER A 136 -19.10 -11.52 1.99
CA SER A 136 -19.58 -12.92 2.04
C SER A 136 -21.01 -13.03 2.59
N ASN A 137 -21.35 -12.26 3.65
CA ASN A 137 -22.58 -12.48 4.44
C ASN A 137 -23.59 -11.32 4.40
N LYS A 138 -23.18 -10.13 3.96
CA LYS A 138 -24.00 -8.89 3.95
C LYS A 138 -24.58 -8.47 5.30
N ASN A 139 -23.96 -8.88 6.40
CA ASN A 139 -24.36 -8.49 7.75
C ASN A 139 -24.07 -7.01 8.02
N LYS A 140 -25.10 -6.21 8.33
CA LYS A 140 -25.00 -4.76 8.58
C LYS A 140 -24.14 -4.41 9.80
N LEU A 141 -24.03 -5.28 10.80
CA LEU A 141 -23.17 -5.06 11.95
C LEU A 141 -21.68 -5.00 11.55
N LEU A 142 -21.28 -5.77 10.53
CA LEU A 142 -19.92 -5.70 9.99
C LEU A 142 -19.65 -4.38 9.29
N LEU A 143 -20.66 -3.79 8.63
CA LEU A 143 -20.54 -2.47 8.02
C LEU A 143 -20.31 -1.39 9.09
N PHE A 144 -21.01 -1.49 10.23
CA PHE A 144 -20.77 -0.59 11.36
C PHE A 144 -19.33 -0.68 11.89
N TYR A 145 -18.80 -1.90 12.08
CA TYR A 145 -17.40 -2.08 12.49
C TYR A 145 -16.39 -1.54 11.46
N LEU A 146 -16.66 -1.72 10.17
CA LEU A 146 -15.83 -1.17 9.10
C LEU A 146 -15.79 0.36 9.14
N ILE A 147 -16.95 1.01 9.30
CA ILE A 147 -17.04 2.46 9.39
C ILE A 147 -16.21 2.97 10.56
N ILE A 148 -16.33 2.34 11.74
CA ILE A 148 -15.52 2.71 12.92
C ILE A 148 -14.03 2.65 12.61
N LEU A 149 -13.53 1.54 12.03
CA LEU A 149 -12.11 1.39 11.77
C LEU A 149 -11.60 2.37 10.70
N PHE A 150 -12.40 2.69 9.68
CA PHE A 150 -12.05 3.74 8.71
C PHE A 150 -12.04 5.13 9.35
N VAL A 151 -13.00 5.44 10.22
CA VAL A 151 -13.01 6.71 10.97
C VAL A 151 -11.73 6.82 11.79
N VAL A 152 -11.34 5.78 12.53
CA VAL A 152 -10.10 5.78 13.31
C VAL A 152 -8.87 6.00 12.41
N SER A 153 -8.80 5.34 11.25
CA SER A 153 -7.71 5.57 10.29
C SER A 153 -7.63 7.02 9.80
N ILE A 154 -8.77 7.69 9.63
CA ILE A 154 -8.85 9.11 9.25
C ILE A 154 -8.40 10.01 10.41
N LEU A 155 -8.80 9.70 11.65
CA LEU A 155 -8.42 10.47 12.85
C LEU A 155 -6.90 10.49 13.09
N VAL A 156 -6.21 9.42 12.70
CA VAL A 156 -4.74 9.29 12.79
C VAL A 156 -4.02 9.92 11.58
N VAL A 157 -4.76 10.42 10.58
CA VAL A 157 -4.20 11.13 9.41
C VAL A 157 -3.24 10.27 8.57
N ASN A 158 -3.38 8.94 8.62
CA ASN A 158 -2.55 8.02 7.83
C ASN A 158 -3.14 7.77 6.44
N ARG A 159 -3.08 8.79 5.58
CA ARG A 159 -3.70 8.80 4.24
C ARG A 159 -3.25 7.64 3.36
N GLY A 160 -1.95 7.32 3.37
CA GLY A 160 -1.38 6.23 2.58
C GLY A 160 -1.95 4.86 2.97
N SER A 161 -1.95 4.55 4.27
CA SER A 161 -2.52 3.30 4.79
C SER A 161 -4.03 3.18 4.52
N THR A 162 -4.77 4.29 4.62
CA THR A 162 -6.20 4.30 4.27
C THR A 162 -6.43 3.92 2.80
N LEU A 163 -5.68 4.51 1.86
CA LEU A 163 -5.79 4.20 0.44
C LEU A 163 -5.44 2.74 0.12
N MET A 164 -4.36 2.23 0.72
CA MET A 164 -3.95 0.83 0.58
C MET A 164 -5.01 -0.15 1.14
N THR A 165 -5.65 0.22 2.26
CA THR A 165 -6.74 -0.57 2.85
C THR A 165 -7.97 -0.56 1.95
N LEU A 166 -8.35 0.59 1.41
CA LEU A 166 -9.45 0.73 0.45
C LEU A 166 -9.17 -0.09 -0.82
N MET A 167 -7.95 -0.04 -1.35
CA MET A 167 -7.56 -0.86 -2.50
C MET A 167 -7.67 -2.35 -2.20
N SER A 168 -7.23 -2.80 -1.02
CA SER A 168 -7.38 -4.19 -0.59
C SER A 168 -8.85 -4.61 -0.52
N CYS A 169 -9.72 -3.75 0.03
CA CYS A 169 -11.18 -3.97 -0.01
C CYS A 169 -11.72 -4.03 -1.45
N PHE A 170 -11.26 -3.15 -2.35
CA PHE A 170 -11.67 -3.18 -3.75
C PHE A 170 -11.23 -4.46 -4.46
N VAL A 171 -10.05 -5.00 -4.14
CA VAL A 171 -9.60 -6.30 -4.64
C VAL A 171 -10.51 -7.42 -4.15
N ILE A 172 -10.88 -7.46 -2.86
CA ILE A 172 -11.85 -8.43 -2.32
C ILE A 172 -13.18 -8.37 -3.09
N TYR A 173 -13.68 -7.16 -3.35
CA TYR A 173 -14.89 -6.97 -4.14
C TYR A 173 -14.76 -7.54 -5.56
N SER A 174 -13.62 -7.29 -6.22
CA SER A 174 -13.30 -7.76 -7.56
C SER A 174 -13.12 -9.28 -7.63
N GLN A 175 -12.62 -9.89 -6.56
CA GLN A 175 -12.53 -11.34 -6.43
C GLN A 175 -13.92 -12.00 -6.32
N LYS A 176 -14.85 -11.40 -5.57
CA LYS A 176 -16.24 -11.90 -5.45
C LYS A 176 -17.03 -11.68 -6.74
N LYS A 177 -16.94 -10.48 -7.32
CA LYS A 177 -17.69 -10.10 -8.53
C LYS A 177 -16.78 -10.12 -9.75
N ALA A 178 -17.00 -11.10 -10.63
CA ALA A 178 -16.23 -11.21 -11.86
C ALA A 178 -16.44 -10.03 -12.82
N TYR A 179 -17.62 -9.42 -12.83
CA TYR A 179 -17.99 -8.38 -13.78
C TYR A 179 -18.68 -7.19 -13.12
N ILE A 180 -18.46 -6.01 -13.68
CA ILE A 180 -19.23 -4.79 -13.40
C ILE A 180 -19.92 -4.29 -14.66
N THR A 181 -21.03 -3.57 -14.48
CA THR A 181 -21.74 -2.94 -15.59
C THR A 181 -20.94 -1.75 -16.13
N TYR A 182 -21.11 -1.41 -17.41
CA TYR A 182 -20.47 -0.22 -18.00
C TYR A 182 -20.86 1.06 -17.24
N ARG A 183 -22.10 1.14 -16.75
CA ARG A 183 -22.56 2.26 -15.90
C ARG A 183 -21.78 2.33 -14.58
N ALA A 184 -21.54 1.21 -13.92
CA ALA A 184 -20.75 1.17 -12.68
C ALA A 184 -19.28 1.52 -12.94
N PHE A 185 -18.71 1.02 -14.03
CA PHE A 185 -17.36 1.38 -14.44
C PHE A 185 -17.24 2.88 -14.74
N ALA A 186 -18.14 3.45 -15.55
CA ALA A 186 -18.16 4.87 -15.85
C ALA A 186 -18.24 5.73 -14.57
N LYS A 187 -19.10 5.35 -13.61
CA LYS A 187 -19.18 6.02 -12.30
C LYS A 187 -17.88 5.93 -11.52
N LEU A 188 -17.23 4.77 -11.48
CA LEU A 188 -15.94 4.59 -10.80
C LEU A 188 -14.84 5.40 -11.47
N THR A 189 -14.81 5.46 -12.81
CA THR A 189 -13.85 6.26 -13.57
C THR A 189 -14.06 7.75 -13.32
N ILE A 190 -15.29 8.25 -13.35
CA ILE A 190 -15.63 9.65 -13.01
C ILE A 190 -15.20 9.96 -11.58
N LEU A 191 -15.52 9.08 -10.63
CA LEU A 191 -15.12 9.24 -9.23
C LEU A 191 -13.59 9.28 -9.09
N LEU A 192 -12.86 8.45 -9.84
CA LEU A 192 -11.40 8.43 -9.83
C LEU A 192 -10.82 9.75 -10.36
N PHE A 193 -11.32 10.25 -11.50
CA PHE A 193 -10.90 11.55 -12.04
C PHE A 193 -11.25 12.71 -11.11
N PHE A 194 -12.39 12.64 -10.43
CA PHE A 194 -12.77 13.62 -9.41
C PHE A 194 -11.83 13.56 -8.20
N VAL A 195 -11.44 12.37 -7.74
CA VAL A 195 -10.46 12.19 -6.65
C VAL A 195 -9.09 12.73 -7.07
N PHE A 196 -8.64 12.48 -8.30
CA PHE A 196 -7.38 13.05 -8.82
C PHE A 196 -7.42 14.57 -8.88
N TYR A 197 -8.53 15.14 -9.37
CA TYR A 197 -8.76 16.58 -9.35
C TYR A 197 -8.70 17.14 -7.94
N MET A 198 -9.45 16.56 -6.99
CA MET A 198 -9.46 17.00 -5.58
C MET A 198 -8.09 16.87 -4.92
N PHE A 199 -7.34 15.82 -5.24
CA PHE A 199 -5.98 15.64 -4.73
C PHE A 199 -5.04 16.72 -5.25
N GLY A 200 -5.14 17.07 -6.53
CA GLY A 200 -4.47 18.22 -7.13
C GLY A 200 -4.87 19.52 -6.44
N PHE A 201 -6.16 19.83 -6.42
CA PHE A 201 -6.71 21.03 -5.79
C PHE A 201 -6.23 21.23 -4.34
N ILE A 202 -6.28 20.18 -3.51
CA ILE A 202 -5.79 20.25 -2.12
C ILE A 202 -4.26 20.43 -2.08
N GLY A 203 -3.52 19.78 -2.99
CA GLY A 203 -2.08 19.98 -3.16
C GLY A 203 -1.73 21.43 -3.47
N PHE A 204 -2.38 22.01 -4.48
CA PHE A 204 -2.27 23.42 -4.86
C PHE A 204 -2.61 24.36 -3.70
N ALA A 205 -3.78 24.20 -3.09
CA ALA A 205 -4.23 25.05 -1.99
C ALA A 205 -3.36 24.97 -0.73
N ARG A 206 -2.63 23.86 -0.53
CA ARG A 206 -1.71 23.69 0.61
C ARG A 206 -0.33 24.27 0.34
N SER A 207 0.20 24.05 -0.87
CA SER A 207 1.59 24.33 -1.17
C SER A 207 1.81 25.72 -1.78
N PHE A 208 0.82 26.28 -2.50
CA PHE A 208 1.02 27.45 -3.36
C PHE A 208 -0.16 28.42 -3.33
N LYS A 209 -0.66 28.70 -2.12
CA LYS A 209 -1.92 29.42 -1.83
C LYS A 209 -2.14 30.73 -2.59
N ASP A 210 -1.08 31.33 -3.15
CA ASP A 210 -1.12 32.62 -3.86
C ASP A 210 -0.46 32.61 -5.26
N HIS A 211 0.11 31.48 -5.74
CA HIS A 211 0.84 31.41 -7.02
C HIS A 211 0.73 30.04 -7.72
N GLU A 212 -0.33 29.81 -8.51
CA GLU A 212 -0.45 28.59 -9.32
C GLU A 212 0.73 28.41 -10.29
N ASP A 213 1.23 29.51 -10.86
CA ASP A 213 2.40 29.53 -11.73
C ASP A 213 3.64 28.94 -11.06
N TYR A 214 3.75 29.08 -9.73
CA TYR A 214 4.91 28.57 -9.01
C TYR A 214 5.05 27.05 -9.14
N LEU A 215 3.95 26.27 -9.12
CA LEU A 215 4.07 24.83 -9.35
C LEU A 215 4.57 24.55 -10.77
N PHE A 216 3.99 25.23 -11.75
CA PHE A 216 4.35 25.04 -13.15
C PHE A 216 5.78 25.48 -13.44
N GLU A 217 6.33 26.41 -12.67
CA GLU A 217 7.72 26.82 -12.73
C GLU A 217 8.64 25.78 -12.07
N ILE A 218 8.41 25.44 -10.78
CA ILE A 218 9.31 24.51 -10.06
C ILE A 218 9.30 23.09 -10.61
N ALA A 219 8.20 22.67 -11.23
CA ALA A 219 8.06 21.37 -11.86
C ALA A 219 8.21 21.46 -13.38
N GLU A 220 8.65 22.61 -13.90
CA GLU A 220 8.98 22.87 -15.30
C GLU A 220 7.91 22.34 -16.27
N ALA A 221 6.64 22.70 -16.03
CA ALA A 221 5.52 22.33 -16.89
C ALA A 221 5.76 22.85 -18.31
N LYS A 222 5.56 21.98 -19.31
CA LYS A 222 5.73 22.38 -20.71
C LYS A 222 4.61 23.29 -21.18
N GLU A 223 4.92 24.14 -22.15
CA GLU A 223 3.94 25.01 -22.79
C GLU A 223 2.78 24.23 -23.41
N GLU A 224 3.01 23.04 -24.00
CA GLU A 224 1.91 22.24 -24.56
C GLU A 224 0.90 21.77 -23.50
N PHE A 225 1.31 21.66 -22.23
CA PHE A 225 0.39 21.39 -21.13
C PHE A 225 -0.29 22.68 -20.64
N ARG A 226 0.48 23.76 -20.47
CA ARG A 226 -0.02 25.07 -20.01
C ARG A 226 -1.10 25.63 -20.93
N ASP A 227 -0.92 25.47 -22.24
CA ASP A 227 -1.87 25.92 -23.27
C ASP A 227 -3.01 24.92 -23.53
N SER A 228 -3.03 23.77 -22.84
CA SER A 228 -4.02 22.73 -23.06
C SER A 228 -5.36 23.02 -22.37
N PHE A 229 -6.41 22.32 -22.78
CA PHE A 229 -7.71 22.37 -22.11
C PHE A 229 -7.75 21.56 -20.79
N ILE A 230 -6.64 20.94 -20.38
CA ILE A 230 -6.58 20.08 -19.20
C ILE A 230 -6.43 20.96 -17.95
N PRO A 231 -7.30 20.82 -16.93
CA PRO A 231 -7.16 21.57 -15.69
C PRO A 231 -5.79 21.36 -15.02
N GLY A 232 -5.21 22.45 -14.52
CA GLY A 232 -3.89 22.47 -13.87
C GLY A 232 -3.78 21.49 -12.69
N GLU A 233 -4.88 21.20 -12.01
CA GLU A 233 -4.98 20.24 -10.91
C GLU A 233 -4.53 18.83 -11.32
N TYR A 234 -4.71 18.45 -12.58
CA TYR A 234 -4.24 17.17 -13.10
C TYR A 234 -2.72 17.10 -13.28
N PHE A 235 -2.04 18.23 -13.34
CA PHE A 235 -0.58 18.26 -13.38
C PHE A 235 0.02 17.64 -12.12
N TRP A 236 -0.55 17.94 -10.96
CA TRP A 236 -0.11 17.36 -9.69
C TRP A 236 -0.32 15.84 -9.67
N PHE A 237 -1.45 15.36 -10.20
CA PHE A 237 -1.66 13.92 -10.39
C PHE A 237 -0.58 13.30 -11.30
N TYR A 238 -0.30 13.92 -12.46
CA TYR A 238 0.75 13.46 -13.36
C TYR A 238 2.10 13.37 -12.63
N LEU A 239 2.48 14.42 -11.90
CA LEU A 239 3.73 14.45 -11.15
C LEU A 239 3.78 13.31 -10.13
N TYR A 240 2.77 13.15 -9.28
CA TYR A 240 2.77 12.10 -8.24
C TYR A 240 2.71 10.68 -8.82
N ALA A 241 1.93 10.48 -9.89
CA ALA A 241 1.76 9.17 -10.50
C ALA A 241 3.03 8.69 -11.22
N SER A 242 3.82 9.61 -11.77
CA SER A 242 4.97 9.27 -12.63
C SER A 242 6.35 9.62 -12.07
N SER A 243 6.44 10.49 -11.05
CA SER A 243 7.71 10.82 -10.39
C SER A 243 8.46 9.62 -9.81
N PRO A 244 7.82 8.55 -9.30
CA PRO A 244 8.57 7.40 -8.81
C PRO A 244 9.41 6.70 -9.88
N LEU A 245 8.93 6.71 -11.13
CA LEU A 245 9.68 6.21 -12.28
C LEU A 245 10.73 7.23 -12.74
N ALA A 246 10.43 8.53 -12.67
CA ALA A 246 11.39 9.58 -12.99
C ALA A 246 12.58 9.59 -12.03
N ASN A 247 12.33 9.45 -10.73
CA ASN A 247 13.35 9.29 -9.70
C ASN A 247 14.20 8.04 -9.94
N PHE A 248 13.58 6.92 -10.34
CA PHE A 248 14.33 5.73 -10.72
C PHE A 248 15.23 5.98 -11.94
N GLN A 249 14.72 6.65 -12.98
CA GLN A 249 15.54 7.06 -14.13
C GLN A 249 16.70 7.98 -13.73
N ASN A 250 16.45 8.95 -12.86
CA ASN A 250 17.47 9.89 -12.41
C ASN A 250 18.56 9.18 -11.59
N ALA A 251 18.18 8.21 -10.75
CA ALA A 251 19.14 7.33 -10.11
C ALA A 251 19.93 6.51 -11.13
N VAL A 252 19.33 6.03 -12.21
CA VAL A 252 20.07 5.33 -13.29
C VAL A 252 21.10 6.21 -13.97
N ASN A 253 20.78 7.48 -14.17
CA ASN A 253 21.69 8.44 -14.79
C ASN A 253 22.88 8.78 -13.88
N ASP A 254 22.60 9.07 -12.61
CA ASP A 254 23.54 9.83 -11.77
C ASP A 254 24.04 9.07 -10.52
N ALA A 255 23.40 7.95 -10.14
CA ALA A 255 23.75 7.29 -8.90
C ALA A 255 25.11 6.61 -8.95
N VAL A 256 26.01 7.04 -8.07
CA VAL A 256 27.21 6.27 -7.73
C VAL A 256 26.79 5.19 -6.74
N TYR A 257 26.85 3.93 -7.17
CA TYR A 257 26.37 2.83 -6.33
C TYR A 257 27.15 2.74 -5.03
N ILE A 258 26.43 2.63 -3.92
CA ILE A 258 27.02 2.45 -2.60
C ILE A 258 27.65 1.04 -2.47
N ARG A 259 27.26 0.10 -3.35
CA ARG A 259 27.73 -1.29 -3.45
C ARG A 259 27.55 -2.09 -2.16
N TYR A 260 26.29 -2.21 -1.71
CA TYR A 260 25.96 -3.09 -0.59
C TYR A 260 26.34 -4.54 -0.90
N ASN A 261 26.85 -5.24 0.12
CA ASN A 261 26.91 -6.70 0.07
C ASN A 261 25.49 -7.27 0.20
N LEU A 262 25.31 -8.55 -0.14
CA LEU A 262 24.00 -9.19 -0.14
C LEU A 262 23.31 -9.17 1.22
N PHE A 263 24.05 -9.33 2.32
CA PHE A 263 23.48 -9.34 3.66
C PHE A 263 22.91 -7.96 4.05
N THR A 264 23.68 -6.90 3.83
CA THR A 264 23.24 -5.52 4.06
C THR A 264 22.06 -5.18 3.15
N PHE A 265 22.07 -5.58 1.88
CA PHE A 265 20.95 -5.39 0.98
C PHE A 265 19.66 -6.06 1.48
N ILE A 266 19.74 -7.32 1.89
CA ILE A 266 18.58 -8.04 2.46
C ILE A 266 18.07 -7.31 3.70
N GLY A 267 18.96 -6.93 4.61
CA GLY A 267 18.61 -6.20 5.83
C GLY A 267 17.94 -4.85 5.57
N SER A 268 18.35 -4.16 4.51
CA SER A 268 17.88 -2.82 4.20
C SER A 268 16.68 -2.76 3.24
N GLU A 269 16.45 -3.77 2.40
CA GLU A 269 15.38 -3.78 1.37
C GLU A 269 14.28 -4.82 1.58
N LEU A 270 14.61 -5.98 2.15
CA LEU A 270 13.68 -7.11 2.20
C LEU A 270 13.05 -7.30 3.57
N ILE A 271 13.62 -6.66 4.58
CA ILE A 271 13.13 -6.69 5.95
C ILE A 271 12.25 -5.45 6.20
N PRO A 272 11.11 -5.59 6.90
CA PRO A 272 10.28 -4.46 7.29
C PRO A 272 11.08 -3.39 8.02
N ASP A 273 10.89 -2.12 7.67
CA ASP A 273 11.68 -0.99 8.17
C ASP A 273 11.70 -0.88 9.71
N PHE A 274 10.65 -1.33 10.38
CA PHE A 274 10.61 -1.45 11.83
C PHE A 274 11.70 -2.37 12.38
N ILE A 275 11.96 -3.50 11.72
CA ILE A 275 13.02 -4.43 12.13
C ILE A 275 14.39 -3.90 11.68
N THR A 276 14.50 -3.41 10.45
CA THR A 276 15.76 -2.90 9.88
C THR A 276 16.43 -1.87 10.78
N LYS A 277 15.67 -0.89 11.30
CA LYS A 277 16.16 0.18 12.19
C LYS A 277 16.77 -0.33 13.51
N ARG A 278 16.59 -1.61 13.85
CA ARG A 278 17.13 -2.27 15.04
C ARG A 278 18.33 -3.17 14.75
N ILE A 279 18.55 -3.53 13.48
CA ILE A 279 19.63 -4.43 13.04
C ILE A 279 20.75 -3.63 12.40
N ILE A 280 20.43 -2.53 11.71
CA ILE A 280 21.37 -1.65 11.05
C ILE A 280 21.32 -0.30 11.75
N ASP A 281 22.46 0.16 12.30
CA ASP A 281 22.54 1.48 12.90
C ASP A 281 22.29 2.52 11.79
N PRO A 282 21.31 3.42 11.97
CA PRO A 282 21.04 4.46 10.97
C PRO A 282 22.23 5.38 10.67
N LYS A 283 23.26 5.44 11.51
CA LYS A 283 24.52 6.16 11.25
C LYS A 283 25.44 5.42 10.27
N ASP A 284 25.33 4.09 10.25
CA ASP A 284 26.06 3.20 9.35
C ASP A 284 25.29 2.91 8.06
N ASP A 285 24.05 3.43 7.94
CA ASP A 285 23.24 3.37 6.73
C ASP A 285 23.54 4.61 5.86
N PRO A 286 24.43 4.53 4.86
CA PRO A 286 24.76 5.65 3.97
C PRO A 286 23.54 6.22 3.24
N ASP A 287 22.41 5.50 3.20
CA ASP A 287 21.16 6.05 2.69
C ASP A 287 20.60 7.21 3.51
N LYS A 288 20.82 7.29 4.82
CA LYS A 288 20.28 8.41 5.58
C LYS A 288 20.89 9.74 5.15
N ASN A 289 22.15 9.73 4.73
CA ASN A 289 22.88 10.92 4.30
C ASN A 289 22.65 11.24 2.81
N GLU A 290 22.30 10.25 1.97
CA GLU A 290 22.08 10.43 0.53
C GLU A 290 20.63 10.25 0.05
N SER A 291 19.65 10.06 0.95
CA SER A 291 18.27 9.61 0.61
C SER A 291 17.49 10.53 -0.34
N GLY A 292 17.92 11.77 -0.57
CA GLY A 292 17.33 12.69 -1.54
C GLY A 292 18.23 13.04 -2.72
N LYS A 293 19.47 12.55 -2.76
CA LYS A 293 20.53 13.07 -3.65
C LYS A 293 20.23 12.86 -5.13
N TYR A 294 19.53 11.77 -5.47
CA TYR A 294 19.25 11.39 -6.85
C TYR A 294 17.76 11.55 -7.22
N LEU A 295 17.00 12.30 -6.43
CA LEU A 295 15.64 12.67 -6.79
C LEU A 295 15.66 13.73 -7.90
N ILE A 296 14.67 13.72 -8.79
CA ILE A 296 14.52 14.77 -9.82
C ILE A 296 14.20 16.13 -9.19
N ALA A 297 13.54 16.13 -8.03
CA ALA A 297 13.27 17.32 -7.24
C ALA A 297 13.04 16.95 -5.77
N SER A 298 13.41 17.85 -4.86
CA SER A 298 13.31 17.64 -3.41
C SER A 298 11.88 17.47 -2.89
N PHE A 299 10.86 18.00 -3.59
CA PHE A 299 9.45 17.84 -3.23
C PHE A 299 8.82 16.55 -3.77
N LEU A 300 9.49 15.86 -4.71
CA LEU A 300 9.08 14.57 -5.27
C LEU A 300 9.90 13.44 -4.62
N THR A 301 9.68 13.21 -3.34
CA THR A 301 10.51 12.32 -2.49
C THR A 301 10.27 10.83 -2.70
N VAL A 302 9.30 10.47 -3.51
CA VAL A 302 8.79 9.11 -3.64
C VAL A 302 9.47 8.41 -4.81
N GLY A 303 10.17 7.30 -4.55
CA GLY A 303 10.79 6.44 -5.56
C GLY A 303 10.00 5.14 -5.75
N SER A 304 10.06 4.52 -6.93
CA SER A 304 9.48 3.18 -7.11
C SER A 304 10.25 2.13 -6.29
N MET A 305 9.74 0.90 -6.19
CA MET A 305 10.45 -0.23 -5.56
C MET A 305 11.87 -0.49 -6.13
N TYR A 306 12.24 0.14 -7.24
CA TYR A 306 13.52 -0.03 -7.92
C TYR A 306 14.54 1.08 -7.61
N TYR A 307 14.11 2.21 -7.05
CA TYR A 307 14.97 3.37 -6.80
C TYR A 307 16.11 3.06 -5.83
N ASP A 308 15.79 2.69 -4.59
CA ASP A 308 16.81 2.37 -3.57
C ASP A 308 17.61 1.10 -3.92
N PRO A 309 17.00 0.01 -4.42
CA PRO A 309 17.76 -1.16 -4.82
C PRO A 309 18.82 -0.88 -5.89
N PHE A 310 18.52 0.02 -6.82
CA PHE A 310 19.49 0.45 -7.83
C PHE A 310 20.61 1.29 -7.23
N ARG A 311 20.30 2.25 -6.37
CA ARG A 311 21.31 3.07 -5.67
C ARG A 311 22.26 2.22 -4.82
N ARG A 312 21.76 1.10 -4.26
CA ARG A 312 22.53 0.21 -3.39
C ARG A 312 23.39 -0.80 -4.15
N MET A 313 22.87 -1.45 -5.20
CA MET A 313 23.55 -2.55 -5.90
C MET A 313 23.48 -2.47 -7.43
N GLY A 314 23.06 -1.34 -8.00
CA GLY A 314 22.81 -1.19 -9.44
C GLY A 314 21.71 -2.15 -9.92
N TRP A 315 21.83 -2.59 -11.18
CA TRP A 315 20.88 -3.53 -11.81
C TRP A 315 20.72 -4.86 -11.06
N VAL A 316 21.75 -5.31 -10.34
CA VAL A 316 21.65 -6.53 -9.52
C VAL A 316 20.59 -6.34 -8.43
N GLY A 317 20.57 -5.20 -7.74
CA GLY A 317 19.57 -4.89 -6.72
C GLY A 317 18.16 -4.85 -7.31
N VAL A 318 18.00 -4.24 -8.49
CA VAL A 318 16.72 -4.16 -9.22
C VAL A 318 16.17 -5.55 -9.58
N ILE A 319 17.02 -6.44 -10.09
CA ILE A 319 16.63 -7.81 -10.43
C ILE A 319 16.30 -8.60 -9.16
N LEU A 320 17.08 -8.44 -8.09
CA LEU A 320 16.86 -9.13 -6.81
C LEU A 320 15.53 -8.73 -6.17
N ILE A 321 15.20 -7.42 -6.12
CA ILE A 321 13.95 -6.96 -5.50
C ILE A 321 12.73 -7.41 -6.30
N PHE A 322 12.80 -7.36 -7.64
CA PHE A 322 11.73 -7.88 -8.51
C PHE A 322 11.53 -9.39 -8.29
N SER A 323 12.62 -10.16 -8.35
CA SER A 323 12.58 -11.61 -8.17
C SER A 323 12.03 -11.97 -6.79
N THR A 324 12.38 -11.21 -5.76
CA THR A 324 11.87 -11.40 -4.40
C THR A 324 10.38 -11.13 -4.32
N LEU A 325 9.89 -10.04 -4.92
CA LEU A 325 8.45 -9.75 -4.94
C LEU A 325 7.66 -10.87 -5.64
N MET A 326 8.11 -11.31 -6.81
CA MET A 326 7.49 -12.43 -7.54
C MET A 326 7.56 -13.73 -6.73
N GLY A 327 8.67 -13.97 -6.04
CA GLY A 327 8.86 -15.09 -5.13
C GLY A 327 7.89 -15.07 -3.94
N ILE A 328 7.70 -13.92 -3.29
CA ILE A 328 6.73 -13.74 -2.19
C ILE A 328 5.31 -14.03 -2.68
N MET A 329 4.89 -13.43 -3.80
CA MET A 329 3.55 -13.66 -4.37
C MET A 329 3.33 -15.15 -4.70
N THR A 330 4.36 -15.81 -5.25
CA THR A 330 4.34 -17.24 -5.55
C THR A 330 4.24 -18.09 -4.28
N LEU A 331 5.10 -17.83 -3.29
CA LEU A 331 5.18 -18.55 -2.03
C LEU A 331 3.85 -18.51 -1.27
N PHE A 332 3.25 -17.33 -1.13
CA PHE A 332 1.98 -17.19 -0.43
C PHE A 332 0.81 -17.88 -1.14
N SER A 333 0.88 -18.05 -2.46
CA SER A 333 -0.10 -18.86 -3.21
C SER A 333 -0.10 -20.34 -2.81
N PHE A 334 1.02 -20.82 -2.23
CA PHE A 334 1.17 -22.20 -1.72
C PHE A 334 0.97 -22.31 -0.20
N LEU A 335 1.43 -21.32 0.58
CA LEU A 335 1.37 -21.37 2.04
C LEU A 335 -0.06 -21.33 2.58
N ILE A 336 -0.93 -20.52 1.94
CA ILE A 336 -2.30 -20.29 2.41
C ILE A 336 -3.27 -21.01 1.48
N LYS A 337 -4.00 -21.98 2.04
CA LYS A 337 -4.99 -22.75 1.28
C LYS A 337 -6.24 -21.92 1.01
N GLN A 338 -6.81 -22.05 -0.19
CA GLN A 338 -8.03 -21.35 -0.63
C GLN A 338 -9.22 -21.52 0.31
N ASN A 339 -9.32 -22.64 1.02
CA ASN A 339 -10.43 -22.94 1.93
C ASN A 339 -10.26 -22.33 3.33
N LYS A 340 -9.24 -21.51 3.56
CA LYS A 340 -8.97 -20.89 4.86
C LYS A 340 -9.53 -19.47 4.91
N PRO A 341 -10.00 -19.02 6.09
CA PRO A 341 -10.74 -17.76 6.22
C PRO A 341 -9.94 -16.52 5.82
N TYR A 342 -8.61 -16.57 5.93
CA TYR A 342 -7.75 -15.43 5.62
C TYR A 342 -7.22 -15.41 4.17
N PHE A 343 -7.55 -16.41 3.35
CA PHE A 343 -6.96 -16.55 2.01
C PHE A 343 -7.23 -15.33 1.12
N SER A 344 -8.50 -14.95 0.95
CA SER A 344 -8.84 -13.83 0.06
C SER A 344 -8.27 -12.51 0.60
N THR A 345 -8.29 -12.30 1.93
CA THR A 345 -7.61 -11.18 2.60
C THR A 345 -6.13 -11.12 2.26
N THR A 346 -5.39 -12.23 2.38
CA THR A 346 -3.96 -12.24 2.03
C THR A 346 -3.72 -11.93 0.57
N VAL A 347 -4.51 -12.52 -0.34
CA VAL A 347 -4.37 -12.24 -1.77
C VAL A 347 -4.63 -10.77 -2.06
N SER A 348 -5.63 -10.15 -1.41
CA SER A 348 -5.89 -8.72 -1.58
C SER A 348 -4.75 -7.83 -1.10
N ILE A 349 -4.09 -8.19 0.00
CA ILE A 349 -2.91 -7.48 0.50
C ILE A 349 -1.74 -7.63 -0.49
N LEU A 350 -1.50 -8.84 -1.02
CA LEU A 350 -0.48 -9.06 -2.05
C LEU A 350 -0.77 -8.27 -3.33
N CYS A 351 -2.04 -8.16 -3.73
CA CYS A 351 -2.44 -7.33 -4.86
C CYS A 351 -2.13 -5.85 -4.61
N THR A 352 -2.41 -5.37 -3.40
CA THR A 352 -2.10 -4.00 -2.99
C THR A 352 -0.58 -3.76 -2.95
N ILE A 353 0.21 -4.68 -2.40
CA ILE A 353 1.68 -4.62 -2.44
C ILE A 353 2.14 -4.53 -3.90
N GLY A 354 1.67 -5.42 -4.78
CA GLY A 354 2.04 -5.40 -6.19
C GLY A 354 1.72 -4.09 -6.90
N LEU A 355 0.52 -3.55 -6.68
CA LEU A 355 0.10 -2.29 -7.29
C LEU A 355 0.90 -1.10 -6.76
N PHE A 356 1.04 -1.00 -5.43
CA PHE A 356 1.68 0.15 -4.78
C PHE A 356 3.21 0.10 -4.80
N SER A 357 3.82 -1.02 -5.23
CA SER A 357 5.25 -1.11 -5.50
C SER A 357 5.74 -0.12 -6.57
N THR A 358 4.84 0.53 -7.31
CA THR A 358 5.19 1.67 -8.16
C THR A 358 5.57 2.91 -7.38
N PHE A 359 5.12 3.04 -6.13
CA PHE A 359 5.30 4.22 -5.29
C PHE A 359 6.29 4.03 -4.15
N ASP A 360 6.69 2.81 -3.81
CA ASP A 360 7.77 2.57 -2.83
C ASP A 360 8.13 1.09 -2.85
N ASN A 361 9.18 0.71 -2.14
CA ASN A 361 9.41 -0.68 -1.78
C ASN A 361 8.38 -1.14 -0.72
N MET A 362 7.23 -1.64 -1.21
CA MET A 362 6.16 -2.18 -0.36
C MET A 362 6.53 -3.47 0.40
N ILE A 363 7.68 -4.10 0.11
CA ILE A 363 8.23 -5.22 0.90
C ILE A 363 8.86 -4.67 2.19
N ARG A 364 9.65 -3.60 2.06
CA ARG A 364 10.27 -2.90 3.20
C ARG A 364 9.23 -2.14 4.04
N PHE A 365 8.18 -1.62 3.42
CA PHE A 365 7.16 -0.85 4.11
C PHE A 365 6.37 -1.70 5.12
N THR A 366 6.65 -1.53 6.43
CA THR A 366 6.05 -2.33 7.51
C THR A 366 4.53 -2.27 7.48
N GLY A 367 3.96 -1.12 7.13
CA GLY A 367 2.51 -0.91 7.08
C GLY A 367 1.77 -1.91 6.18
N LEU A 368 2.41 -2.48 5.16
CA LEU A 368 1.83 -3.52 4.30
C LEU A 368 2.47 -4.89 4.50
N SER A 369 3.80 -5.01 4.41
CA SER A 369 4.45 -6.33 4.40
C SER A 369 4.25 -7.10 5.69
N PHE A 370 4.24 -6.41 6.84
CA PHE A 370 4.02 -7.03 8.15
C PHE A 370 2.59 -7.56 8.31
N GLN A 371 1.62 -7.05 7.54
CA GLN A 371 0.25 -7.59 7.54
C GLN A 371 0.20 -9.06 7.10
N LEU A 372 1.16 -9.51 6.27
CA LEU A 372 1.24 -10.88 5.76
C LEU A 372 1.57 -11.91 6.86
N ILE A 373 2.05 -11.46 8.03
CA ILE A 373 2.32 -12.34 9.17
C ILE A 373 1.01 -12.82 9.80
N TYR A 374 -0.03 -12.00 9.87
CA TYR A 374 -1.28 -12.35 10.55
C TYR A 374 -2.00 -13.56 9.93
N PRO A 375 -2.14 -13.68 8.60
CA PRO A 375 -2.66 -14.90 7.98
C PRO A 375 -1.86 -16.16 8.32
N LEU A 376 -0.54 -16.06 8.48
CA LEU A 376 0.32 -17.19 8.82
C LEU A 376 0.11 -17.59 10.29
N ILE A 377 0.15 -16.61 11.21
CA ILE A 377 -0.14 -16.81 12.63
C ILE A 377 -1.55 -17.38 12.80
N PHE A 378 -2.59 -16.65 12.42
CA PHE A 378 -3.97 -17.09 12.63
C PHE A 378 -4.34 -18.33 11.82
N GLY A 379 -3.76 -18.51 10.64
CA GLY A 379 -3.94 -19.70 9.80
C GLY A 379 -3.21 -20.95 10.28
N TYR A 380 -2.12 -20.81 11.05
CA TYR A 380 -1.37 -21.92 11.66
C TYR A 380 -1.85 -22.23 13.08
N PHE A 381 -2.00 -21.22 13.94
CA PHE A 381 -2.54 -21.37 15.30
C PHE A 381 -3.99 -21.87 15.27
N GLY A 382 -4.80 -21.46 14.28
CA GLY A 382 -6.12 -22.02 14.07
C GLY A 382 -6.13 -23.52 13.73
N ARG A 383 -5.04 -24.09 13.21
CA ARG A 383 -4.92 -25.55 12.97
C ARG A 383 -4.56 -26.33 14.22
N TYR A 384 -3.76 -25.76 15.12
CA TYR A 384 -3.32 -26.45 16.34
C TYR A 384 -4.33 -26.28 17.49
N TYR A 385 -4.82 -25.05 17.72
CA TYR A 385 -5.65 -24.76 18.90
C TYR A 385 -7.05 -25.39 18.79
N PHE A 386 -7.69 -25.36 17.61
CA PHE A 386 -9.02 -25.96 17.41
C PHE A 386 -8.99 -27.48 17.19
N ARG A 387 -7.83 -28.07 16.86
CA ARG A 387 -7.69 -29.52 16.71
C ARG A 387 -7.40 -30.21 18.04
N ILE A 388 -6.82 -29.50 19.01
CA ILE A 388 -6.45 -30.05 20.33
C ILE A 388 -7.55 -29.79 21.38
N LYS A 389 -8.34 -28.71 21.27
CA LYS A 389 -9.39 -28.41 22.26
C LYS A 389 -10.82 -28.58 21.70
N LYS A 390 -11.40 -29.77 21.89
CA LYS A 390 -12.83 -29.91 22.28
C LYS A 390 -13.03 -29.38 23.72
N VAL A 391 -12.54 -28.18 24.03
CA VAL A 391 -12.78 -27.61 25.36
C VAL A 391 -14.15 -26.97 25.34
N LYS A 392 -15.13 -27.70 25.88
CA LYS A 392 -16.31 -27.08 26.49
C LYS A 392 -15.78 -26.07 27.51
N LEU A 393 -15.94 -24.79 27.23
CA LEU A 393 -15.86 -23.77 28.26
C LEU A 393 -17.05 -24.01 29.19
N VAL A 394 -16.83 -24.82 30.23
CA VAL A 394 -17.74 -24.89 31.37
C VAL A 394 -17.50 -23.59 32.13
N LEU A 395 -18.24 -22.55 31.78
CA LEU A 395 -18.37 -21.39 32.66
C LEU A 395 -19.10 -21.88 33.92
N PRO A 396 -18.51 -21.75 35.13
CA PRO A 396 -19.26 -22.02 36.34
C PRO A 396 -20.44 -21.04 36.38
N LYS A 397 -21.66 -21.58 36.49
CA LYS A 397 -22.84 -20.77 36.83
C LYS A 397 -22.56 -20.14 38.20
N ILE A 398 -22.26 -18.85 38.21
CA ILE A 398 -22.36 -18.05 39.42
C ILE A 398 -23.86 -17.88 39.68
N THR A 399 -24.43 -18.77 40.49
CA THR A 399 -25.72 -18.53 41.13
C THR A 399 -25.50 -17.47 42.20
N LEU A 400 -25.90 -16.23 41.90
CA LEU A 400 -26.17 -15.23 42.93
C LEU A 400 -27.35 -15.77 43.75
N LYS A 401 -27.09 -16.15 45.00
CA LYS A 401 -28.15 -16.25 46.01
C LYS A 401 -28.46 -14.81 46.43
N TYR A 402 -29.74 -14.47 46.31
CA TYR A 402 -30.35 -13.24 46.81
C TYR A 402 -30.11 -13.05 48.30
#